data_AF-A0A2N0NRW9-F1
#
_entry.id   AF-A0A2N0NRW9-F1
#
_cell.length_a   1.000
_cell.length_b   1.000
_cell.length_c   1.000
_cell.angle_alpha   90.00
_cell.angle_beta   90.00
_cell.angle_gamma   90.00
#
_symmetry.space_group_name_H-M   'P 1'
#
loop_
_entity.id
_entity.type
_entity.pdbx_description
1 polymer ?
#
loop_
_entity_poly.entity_id
_entity_poly.type
_entity_poly.pdbx_seq_one_letter_code
_entity_poly.pdbx_strand_id
1 'polypeptide(L)'
;MRNSLCHKKFEIEWKALINEFPACEQYLTRRIQKTFDQQSKKAILSECKNEIPTRGIPSIMDEYFPNLDKILQKYLTPQILQKQHNQMVQSLCYDVILIENWILLLEVILNFIINEDN
;
A
#
# COMPACT_ATOMS: atom_id res chain seq x y z
N MET A 1 -16.84 7.76 15.23
CA MET A 1 -16.27 7.15 16.46
C MET A 1 -15.61 5.85 16.07
N ARG A 2 -14.26 5.77 16.12
CA ARG A 2 -13.50 4.54 15.83
C ARG A 2 -13.82 3.50 16.92
N ASN A 3 -14.06 2.25 16.50
CA ASN A 3 -14.30 1.06 17.31
C ASN A 3 -13.69 1.10 18.71
N SER A 4 -14.44 1.62 19.69
CA SER A 4 -14.19 1.33 21.10
C SER A 4 -14.86 0.00 21.42
N LEU A 5 -14.33 -1.08 20.86
CA LEU A 5 -14.38 -2.35 21.59
C LEU A 5 -13.58 -2.06 22.86
N CYS A 6 -14.30 -1.81 23.95
CA CYS A 6 -13.74 -1.38 25.22
C CYS A 6 -12.53 -2.26 25.54
N HIS A 7 -11.33 -1.69 25.55
CA HIS A 7 -10.07 -2.41 25.81
C HIS A 7 -10.22 -3.38 26.99
N LYS A 8 -10.95 -2.97 28.03
CA LYS A 8 -11.25 -3.81 29.20
C LYS A 8 -12.02 -5.09 28.85
N LYS A 9 -12.99 -5.03 27.94
CA LYS A 9 -13.78 -6.18 27.50
C LYS A 9 -12.92 -7.17 26.72
N PHE A 10 -12.09 -6.67 25.80
CA PHE A 10 -11.14 -7.52 25.07
C PHE A 10 -10.16 -8.22 26.02
N GLU A 11 -9.57 -7.49 26.96
CA GLU A 11 -8.65 -8.06 27.97
C GLU A 11 -9.31 -9.14 28.83
N ILE A 12 -10.57 -8.93 29.24
CA ILE A 12 -11.33 -9.92 30.02
C ILE A 12 -11.58 -11.19 29.20
N GLU A 13 -12.08 -11.04 27.98
CA GLU A 13 -12.42 -12.17 27.11
C GLU A 13 -11.16 -12.90 26.62
N TRP A 14 -10.08 -12.18 26.33
CA TRP A 14 -8.78 -12.74 25.97
C TRP A 14 -8.20 -13.59 27.11
N LYS A 15 -8.20 -13.07 28.34
CA LYS A 15 -7.72 -13.83 29.52
C LYS A 15 -8.57 -15.07 29.76
N ALA A 16 -9.90 -14.97 29.63
CA ALA A 16 -10.78 -16.13 29.74
C ALA A 16 -10.43 -17.20 28.70
N LEU A 17 -10.23 -16.80 27.44
CA LEU A 17 -9.90 -17.70 26.33
C LEU A 17 -8.53 -18.38 26.52
N ILE A 18 -7.50 -17.64 26.94
CA ILE A 18 -6.16 -18.20 27.15
C ILE A 18 -6.13 -19.14 28.37
N ASN A 19 -6.88 -18.82 29.42
CA ASN A 19 -7.02 -19.72 30.58
C ASN A 19 -7.73 -21.03 30.20
N GLU A 20 -8.71 -20.97 29.30
CA GLU A 20 -9.43 -22.16 28.81
C GLU A 20 -8.59 -22.99 27.82
N PHE A 21 -7.77 -22.32 27.00
CA PHE A 21 -6.97 -22.97 25.95
C PHE A 21 -5.52 -22.43 25.90
N PRO A 22 -4.67 -22.75 26.89
CA PRO A 22 -3.31 -22.19 26.96
C PRO A 22 -2.43 -22.60 25.77
N ALA A 23 -2.70 -23.78 25.17
CA ALA A 23 -1.97 -24.27 24.01
C ALA A 23 -2.12 -23.39 22.75
N CYS A 24 -3.20 -22.60 22.65
CA CYS A 24 -3.45 -21.78 21.46
C CYS A 24 -2.94 -20.34 21.58
N GLU A 25 -2.45 -19.91 22.75
CA GLU A 25 -1.97 -18.55 23.01
C GLU A 25 -0.95 -18.09 21.98
N GLN A 26 0.12 -18.87 21.77
CA GLN A 26 1.17 -18.52 20.83
C GLN A 26 0.65 -18.38 19.39
N TYR A 27 -0.28 -19.25 18.99
CA TYR A 27 -0.86 -19.24 17.65
C TYR A 27 -1.75 -18.00 17.46
N LEU A 28 -2.63 -17.72 18.42
CA LEU A 28 -3.55 -16.58 18.36
C LEU A 28 -2.79 -15.25 18.44
N THR A 29 -1.83 -15.11 19.34
CA THR A 29 -0.98 -13.91 19.44
C THR A 29 -0.26 -13.64 18.13
N ARG A 30 0.34 -14.67 17.50
CA ARG A 30 0.98 -14.51 16.18
C ARG A 30 -0.01 -14.09 15.10
N ARG A 31 -1.22 -14.67 15.07
CA ARG A 31 -2.25 -14.33 14.07
C ARG A 31 -2.75 -12.90 14.24
N ILE A 32 -2.95 -12.45 15.47
CA ILE A 32 -3.39 -11.09 15.79
C ILE A 32 -2.31 -10.08 15.41
N GLN A 33 -1.06 -10.31 15.81
CA GLN A 33 0.05 -9.41 15.48
C GLN A 33 0.22 -9.29 13.95
N LYS A 34 0.21 -10.43 13.23
CA LYS A 34 0.30 -10.43 11.76
C LYS A 34 -0.84 -9.61 11.13
N THR A 35 -2.05 -9.74 11.66
CA THR A 35 -3.22 -8.99 11.18
C THR A 35 -3.07 -7.50 11.45
N PHE A 36 -2.58 -7.13 12.64
CA PHE A 36 -2.30 -5.74 13.01
C PHE A 36 -1.23 -5.12 12.11
N ASP A 37 -0.11 -5.82 11.89
CA ASP A 37 0.97 -5.36 11.03
C ASP A 37 0.49 -5.16 9.59
N GLN A 38 -0.33 -6.08 9.08
CA GLN A 38 -0.91 -5.99 7.74
C GLN A 38 -1.88 -4.81 7.61
N GLN A 39 -2.72 -4.58 8.63
CA GLN A 39 -3.63 -3.43 8.67
C GLN A 39 -2.89 -2.11 8.81
N SER A 40 -1.82 -2.07 9.62
CA SER A 40 -0.95 -0.90 9.76
C SER A 40 -0.29 -0.54 8.43
N LYS A 41 0.29 -1.52 7.72
CA LYS A 41 0.84 -1.31 6.37
C LYS A 41 -0.20 -0.79 5.38
N LYS A 42 -1.42 -1.35 5.41
CA LYS A 42 -2.53 -0.88 4.57
C LYS A 42 -2.95 0.56 4.90
N ALA A 43 -2.99 0.92 6.18
CA ALA A 43 -3.34 2.26 6.62
C ALA A 43 -2.29 3.30 6.16
N ILE A 44 -1.01 3.01 6.35
CA ILE A 44 0.11 3.84 5.87
C ILE A 44 0.02 4.01 4.35
N LEU A 45 -0.18 2.92 3.60
CA LEU A 45 -0.32 2.99 2.15
C LEU A 45 -1.55 3.83 1.72
N SER A 46 -2.66 3.73 2.45
CA SER A 46 -3.86 4.53 2.17
C SER A 46 -3.66 6.02 2.47
N GLU A 47 -2.92 6.35 3.53
CA GLU A 47 -2.53 7.73 3.85
C GLU A 47 -1.61 8.27 2.76
N CYS A 48 -0.58 7.52 2.34
CA CYS A 48 0.30 7.90 1.24
C CYS A 48 -0.44 8.06 -0.11
N LYS A 49 -1.45 7.21 -0.39
CA LYS A 49 -2.30 7.34 -1.59
C LYS A 49 -3.16 8.61 -1.57
N ASN A 50 -3.60 9.03 -0.38
CA ASN A 50 -4.35 10.27 -0.22
C ASN A 50 -3.44 11.51 -0.16
N GLU A 51 -2.14 11.33 0.07
CA GLU A 51 -1.14 12.41 0.22
C GLU A 51 -0.38 12.77 -1.07
N ILE A 52 -0.62 12.10 -2.21
CA ILE A 52 -0.01 12.52 -3.50
C ILE A 52 -1.07 12.98 -4.51
N PRO A 53 -1.13 14.30 -4.85
CA PRO A 53 -0.70 15.43 -4.03
C PRO A 53 -1.62 16.68 -4.10
N THR A 54 -1.90 17.29 -2.95
CA THR A 54 -2.39 18.68 -2.85
C THR A 54 -1.30 19.71 -3.20
N ARG A 55 -0.04 19.27 -3.28
CA ARG A 55 1.06 20.03 -3.89
C ARG A 55 1.01 19.81 -5.38
N GLY A 56 0.81 20.86 -6.16
CA GLY A 56 0.70 20.77 -7.61
C GLY A 56 1.74 19.83 -8.24
N ILE A 57 1.28 19.16 -9.29
CA ILE A 57 2.00 18.24 -10.18
C ILE A 57 3.38 18.73 -10.69
N PRO A 58 3.77 20.04 -10.70
CA PRO A 58 5.09 20.43 -11.21
C PRO A 58 6.32 19.93 -10.43
N SER A 59 6.22 19.51 -9.17
CA SER A 59 7.41 19.29 -8.31
C SER A 59 8.04 17.89 -8.39
N ILE A 60 7.34 16.90 -8.95
CA ILE A 60 7.75 15.48 -8.85
C ILE A 60 8.99 15.19 -9.70
N MET A 61 9.07 15.79 -10.89
CA MET A 61 10.18 15.58 -11.82
C MET A 61 11.50 16.11 -11.26
N ASP A 62 11.45 17.28 -10.63
CA ASP A 62 12.60 17.91 -9.97
C ASP A 62 13.00 17.17 -8.67
N GLU A 63 12.04 16.56 -7.97
CA GLU A 63 12.28 15.91 -6.68
C GLU A 63 12.84 14.48 -6.83
N TYR A 64 12.26 13.65 -7.70
CA TYR A 64 12.59 12.22 -7.79
C TYR A 64 13.48 11.87 -8.99
N PHE A 65 13.34 12.58 -10.11
CA PHE A 65 14.04 12.25 -11.35
C PHE A 65 14.81 13.43 -11.99
N PRO A 66 15.50 14.29 -11.24
CA PRO A 66 16.02 15.57 -11.76
C PRO A 66 17.08 15.38 -12.87
N ASN A 67 17.90 14.33 -12.77
CA ASN A 67 18.92 14.05 -13.79
C ASN A 67 18.31 13.50 -15.09
N LEU A 68 17.30 12.63 -14.97
CA LEU A 68 16.58 12.10 -16.12
C LEU A 68 15.78 13.22 -16.80
N ASP A 69 15.11 14.07 -16.03
CA ASP A 69 14.35 15.18 -16.59
C ASP A 69 15.23 16.14 -17.40
N LYS A 70 16.40 16.51 -16.88
CA LYS A 70 17.40 17.31 -17.63
C LYS A 70 17.82 16.66 -18.95
N ILE A 71 17.98 15.34 -18.98
CA ILE A 71 18.31 14.60 -20.21
C ILE A 71 17.13 14.66 -21.18
N LEU A 72 15.91 14.37 -20.71
CA LEU A 72 14.71 14.38 -21.55
C LEU A 72 14.45 15.77 -22.14
N GLN A 73 14.58 16.83 -21.35
CA GLN A 73 14.45 18.22 -21.82
C GLN A 73 15.46 18.57 -22.93
N LYS A 74 16.66 17.99 -22.91
CA LYS A 74 17.69 18.25 -23.92
C LYS A 74 17.40 17.60 -25.28
N TYR A 75 16.72 16.45 -25.29
CA TYR A 75 16.59 15.63 -26.49
C TYR A 75 15.16 15.47 -27.02
N LEU A 76 14.14 15.83 -26.23
CA LEU A 76 12.74 15.64 -26.60
C LEU A 76 12.03 16.94 -26.96
N THR A 77 11.07 16.85 -27.88
CA THR A 77 10.15 17.93 -28.15
C THR A 77 9.13 18.06 -27.01
N PRO A 78 8.55 19.26 -26.77
CA PRO A 78 7.65 19.49 -25.64
C PRO A 78 6.47 18.50 -25.56
N GLN A 79 5.92 18.08 -26.71
CA GLN A 79 4.81 17.13 -26.76
C GLN A 79 5.21 15.72 -26.29
N ILE A 80 6.41 15.26 -26.66
CA ILE A 80 6.91 13.94 -26.24
C ILE A 80 7.38 14.00 -24.80
N LEU A 81 8.02 15.11 -24.39
CA LEU A 81 8.43 15.36 -23.02
C LEU A 81 7.25 15.29 -22.05
N GLN A 82 6.13 15.95 -22.38
CA GLN A 82 4.91 15.88 -21.57
C GLN A 82 4.38 14.46 -21.42
N LYS A 83 4.42 13.65 -22.48
CA LYS A 83 4.01 12.24 -22.40
C LYS A 83 4.93 11.44 -21.50
N GLN A 84 6.25 11.67 -21.58
CA GLN A 84 7.23 11.00 -20.70
C GLN A 84 7.03 11.40 -19.24
N HIS A 85 6.83 12.69 -18.96
CA HIS A 85 6.50 13.17 -17.61
C HIS A 85 5.25 12.48 -17.06
N ASN A 86 4.20 12.37 -17.86
CA ASN A 86 2.98 11.68 -17.45
C ASN A 86 3.24 10.20 -17.13
N GLN A 87 4.06 9.51 -17.93
CA GLN A 87 4.45 8.11 -17.67
C GLN A 87 5.30 7.98 -16.41
N MET A 88 6.22 8.91 -16.17
CA MET A 88 7.06 8.92 -14.97
C MET A 88 6.25 9.21 -13.71
N VAL A 89 5.28 10.13 -13.77
CA VAL A 89 4.32 10.35 -12.67
C VAL A 89 3.50 9.09 -12.43
N GLN A 90 2.99 8.45 -13.48
CA GLN A 90 2.27 7.18 -13.35
C GLN A 90 3.16 6.07 -12.75
N SER A 91 4.45 6.04 -13.06
CA SER A 91 5.41 5.05 -12.51
C SER A 91 5.44 5.04 -10.97
N LEU A 92 5.20 6.19 -10.34
CA LEU A 92 5.16 6.35 -8.88
C LEU A 92 3.83 5.90 -8.27
N CYS A 93 2.77 5.85 -9.07
CA CYS A 93 1.44 5.42 -8.65
C CYS A 93 1.23 3.91 -8.80
N TYR A 94 2.15 3.17 -9.43
CA TYR A 94 2.07 1.71 -9.49
C TYR A 94 2.51 1.09 -8.18
N ASP A 95 1.61 0.29 -7.58
CA ASP A 95 1.95 -0.60 -6.48
C ASP A 95 2.97 -1.65 -7.01
N VAL A 96 4.26 -1.47 -6.72
CA VAL A 96 5.28 -2.48 -7.03
C VAL A 96 5.11 -3.65 -6.07
N ILE A 97 4.38 -4.67 -6.51
CA ILE A 97 4.31 -5.94 -5.80
C ILE A 97 5.50 -6.77 -6.27
N LEU A 98 6.47 -7.00 -5.37
CA LEU A 98 7.49 -8.01 -5.60
C LEU A 98 6.82 -9.38 -5.55
N ILE A 99 6.64 -9.97 -6.72
CA ILE A 99 6.01 -11.29 -6.84
C ILE A 99 7.13 -12.33 -6.88
N GLU A 100 7.41 -12.91 -5.72
CA GLU A 100 8.42 -13.97 -5.58
C GLU A 100 7.94 -15.33 -6.12
N ASN A 101 6.63 -15.49 -6.34
CA ASN A 101 6.01 -16.74 -6.80
C ASN A 101 4.85 -16.48 -7.76
N TRP A 102 4.82 -17.23 -8.85
CA TRP A 102 3.80 -17.19 -9.91
C TRP A 102 2.35 -17.37 -9.41
N ILE A 103 2.15 -18.06 -8.29
CA ILE A 103 0.80 -18.22 -7.69
C ILE A 103 0.23 -16.86 -7.24
N LEU A 104 1.06 -15.99 -6.67
CA LEU A 104 0.66 -14.64 -6.26
C LEU A 104 0.38 -13.72 -7.46
N LEU A 105 1.03 -13.98 -8.60
CA LEU A 105 0.75 -13.29 -9.86
C LEU A 105 -0.67 -13.55 -10.33
N LEU A 106 -1.12 -14.80 -10.28
CA LEU A 106 -2.47 -15.19 -10.69
C LEU A 106 -3.53 -14.56 -9.79
N GLU A 107 -3.28 -14.49 -8.47
CA GLU A 107 -4.19 -13.88 -7.52
C GLU A 107 -4.30 -12.36 -7.71
N VAL A 108 -3.20 -11.67 -8.02
CA VAL A 108 -3.21 -10.23 -8.35
C VAL A 108 -3.95 -9.98 -9.67
N ILE A 109 -3.72 -10.80 -10.70
CA ILE A 109 -4.39 -10.67 -12.00
C ILE A 109 -5.89 -10.94 -11.88
N LEU A 110 -6.30 -12.00 -11.16
CA LEU A 110 -7.71 -12.31 -10.91
C LEU A 110 -8.41 -11.19 -10.15
N ASN A 111 -7.78 -10.63 -9.12
CA ASN A 111 -8.32 -9.49 -8.40
C ASN A 111 -8.45 -8.24 -9.29
N PHE A 112 -7.53 -8.02 -10.24
CA PHE A 112 -7.65 -6.90 -11.17
C PHE A 112 -8.84 -7.07 -12.12
N ILE A 113 -9.01 -8.26 -12.69
CA ILE A 113 -10.11 -8.59 -13.63
C ILE A 113 -11.48 -8.50 -12.95
N ILE A 114 -11.61 -8.99 -11.71
CA ILE A 114 -12.90 -9.00 -10.99
C ILE A 114 -13.33 -7.58 -10.56
N ASN A 115 -12.39 -6.65 -10.36
CA ASN A 115 -12.69 -5.29 -9.90
C ASN A 115 -12.88 -4.27 -11.04
N GLU A 116 -12.70 -4.65 -12.31
CA GLU A 116 -12.94 -3.77 -13.47
C GLU A 116 -14.41 -3.75 -13.94
N ASP A 117 -15.25 -4.69 -13.46
CA ASP A 117 -16.65 -4.87 -13.83
C ASP A 117 -17.67 -4.28 -12.82
N ASN A 118 -17.28 -3.34 -11.95
CA ASN A 118 -18.17 -2.76 -10.92
C ASN A 118 -18.11 -1.22 -10.85
#